data_AF-A0A1I5VAG6-F1
#
_entry.id   AF-A0A1I5VAG6-F1
#
_cell.length_a   1.000
_cell.length_b   1.000
_cell.length_c   1.000
_cell.angle_alpha   90.00
_cell.angle_beta   90.00
_cell.angle_gamma   90.00
#
_symmetry.space_group_name_H-M   'P 1'
#
loop_
_entity.id
_entity.type
_entity.pdbx_description
1 polymer ?
#
loop_
_entity_poly.entity_id
_entity_poly.type
_entity_poly.pdbx_seq_one_letter_code
_entity_poly.pdbx_strand_id
1 'polypeptide(L)'
;MYAYNHPLFTEKMHIYSDTKVSDFFASITDDQSIGFLNEWNATRDHREKIYISYDSANKNCQAGDIEMVEFGHAKDPRNLPIFNYAVAYDTNNREPLFYEQYPGSIVDISQLQFMLEKAKGYGYKRVGFILDRGYFSKENIRYMDQCGYDFVIMVKGMATFVSGLILENRGKFENKRECNIRKYKTYGMTVRHQLYASDEEERYFHLYYSDQKASAQRKQELLKAVENSPRTYDEIMAFLKEEE
;
A
#
# COMPACT_ATOMS: atom_id res chain seq x y z
N MET A 1 -25.47 -12.66 11.48
CA MET A 1 -25.43 -12.74 12.94
C MET A 1 -24.15 -12.09 13.47
N TYR A 2 -24.26 -10.85 13.93
CA TYR A 2 -23.17 -9.99 14.43
C TYR A 2 -22.33 -10.64 15.55
N ALA A 3 -22.94 -11.51 16.35
CA ALA A 3 -22.29 -12.17 17.49
C ALA A 3 -21.52 -13.47 17.16
N TYR A 4 -21.55 -13.96 15.91
CA TYR A 4 -21.10 -15.32 15.61
C TYR A 4 -19.57 -15.51 15.66
N ASN A 5 -18.77 -14.42 15.62
CA ASN A 5 -17.30 -14.49 15.67
C ASN A 5 -16.64 -13.21 16.24
N HIS A 6 -17.39 -12.38 16.97
CA HIS A 6 -16.89 -11.08 17.44
C HIS A 6 -17.05 -10.96 18.96
N PRO A 7 -16.02 -10.48 19.69
CA PRO A 7 -16.16 -10.16 21.10
C PRO A 7 -17.22 -9.07 21.28
N LEU A 8 -18.15 -9.30 22.21
CA LEU A 8 -19.21 -8.34 22.52
C LEU A 8 -18.73 -7.42 23.62
N PHE A 9 -18.86 -6.11 23.41
CA PHE A 9 -18.52 -5.10 24.41
C PHE A 9 -19.77 -4.59 25.14
N THR A 10 -20.83 -5.39 25.13
CA THR A 10 -22.10 -5.11 25.80
C THR A 10 -22.04 -5.54 27.25
N GLU A 11 -22.85 -4.92 28.11
CA GLU A 11 -22.94 -5.32 29.51
C GLU A 11 -23.28 -6.81 29.60
N LYS A 12 -22.47 -7.56 30.37
CA LYS A 12 -22.60 -9.02 30.55
C LYS A 12 -22.56 -9.84 29.23
N MET A 13 -21.89 -9.33 28.20
CA MET A 13 -21.81 -9.99 26.88
C MET A 13 -23.20 -10.24 26.26
N HIS A 14 -24.17 -9.38 26.56
CA HIS A 14 -25.53 -9.54 26.08
C HIS A 14 -25.58 -9.50 24.54
N ILE A 15 -26.22 -10.52 23.97
CA ILE A 15 -26.42 -10.67 22.52
C ILE A 15 -27.71 -9.94 22.15
N TYR A 16 -27.60 -8.77 21.52
CA TYR A 16 -28.77 -8.07 20.96
C TYR A 16 -29.27 -8.75 19.69
N SER A 17 -30.57 -8.63 19.43
CA SER A 17 -31.18 -9.14 18.20
C SER A 17 -30.68 -8.38 16.97
N ASP A 18 -30.69 -9.04 15.81
CA ASP A 18 -30.30 -8.41 14.54
C ASP A 18 -31.15 -7.16 14.25
N THR A 19 -32.44 -7.14 14.61
CA THR A 19 -33.30 -5.94 14.52
C THR A 19 -32.78 -4.79 15.38
N LYS A 20 -32.43 -5.05 16.65
CA LYS A 20 -31.95 -4.01 17.55
C LYS A 20 -30.60 -3.44 17.12
N VAL A 21 -29.74 -4.31 16.57
CA VAL A 21 -28.46 -3.89 15.98
C VAL A 21 -28.70 -3.05 14.72
N SER A 22 -29.66 -3.45 13.87
CA SER A 22 -30.04 -2.69 12.67
C SER A 22 -30.59 -1.30 13.01
N ASP A 23 -31.51 -1.21 13.97
CA ASP A 23 -32.09 0.07 14.41
C ASP A 23 -31.02 0.98 15.00
N PHE A 24 -30.06 0.41 15.74
CA PHE A 24 -28.92 1.15 16.27
C PHE A 24 -28.05 1.73 15.14
N PHE A 25 -27.63 0.92 14.16
CA PHE A 25 -26.84 1.42 13.04
C PHE A 25 -27.58 2.47 12.21
N ALA A 26 -28.89 2.30 12.00
CA ALA A 26 -29.72 3.27 11.29
C ALA A 26 -29.89 4.59 12.06
N SER A 27 -29.70 4.58 13.39
CA SER A 27 -29.79 5.79 14.22
C SER A 27 -28.51 6.63 14.24
N ILE A 28 -27.38 6.07 13.82
CA ILE A 28 -26.09 6.78 13.79
C ILE A 28 -26.07 7.74 12.61
N THR A 29 -25.91 9.03 12.89
CA THR A 29 -25.82 10.06 11.85
C THR A 29 -24.37 10.30 11.41
N ASP A 30 -24.21 10.92 10.24
CA ASP A 30 -22.89 11.33 9.75
C ASP A 30 -22.23 12.34 10.70
N ASP A 31 -22.99 13.28 11.25
CA ASP A 31 -22.50 14.25 12.24
C ASP A 31 -21.95 13.57 13.51
N GLN A 32 -22.60 12.52 13.99
CA GLN A 32 -22.10 11.75 15.14
C GLN A 32 -20.80 11.02 14.80
N SER A 33 -20.71 10.45 13.60
CA SER A 33 -19.51 9.77 13.13
C SER A 33 -18.33 10.75 12.96
N ILE A 34 -18.59 11.93 12.39
CA ILE A 34 -17.62 13.02 12.25
C ILE A 34 -17.20 13.55 13.62
N GLY A 35 -18.16 13.77 14.53
CA GLY A 35 -17.92 14.20 15.90
C GLY A 35 -17.00 13.23 16.65
N PHE A 36 -17.29 11.93 16.57
CA PHE A 36 -16.44 10.89 17.14
C PHE A 36 -15.01 10.95 16.57
N LEU A 37 -14.85 11.05 15.25
CA LEU A 37 -13.51 11.13 14.63
C LEU A 37 -12.76 12.40 15.05
N ASN A 38 -13.44 13.53 15.16
CA ASN A 38 -12.83 14.78 15.63
C ASN A 38 -12.34 14.64 17.07
N GLU A 39 -13.16 14.12 17.97
CA GLU A 39 -12.79 13.89 19.38
C GLU A 39 -11.67 12.86 19.50
N TRP A 40 -11.78 11.74 18.78
CA TRP A 40 -10.77 10.69 18.73
C TRP A 40 -9.41 11.24 18.31
N ASN A 41 -9.36 12.05 17.25
CA ASN A 41 -8.11 12.63 16.76
C ASN A 41 -7.61 13.76 17.67
N ALA A 42 -8.49 14.57 18.27
CA ALA A 42 -8.09 15.66 19.17
C ALA A 42 -7.38 15.19 20.45
N THR A 43 -7.63 13.95 20.89
CA THR A 43 -6.96 13.36 22.06
C THR A 43 -5.56 12.80 21.77
N ARG A 44 -5.12 12.82 20.49
CA ARG A 44 -3.83 12.28 20.06
C ARG A 44 -2.69 13.26 20.28
N ASP A 45 -1.48 12.76 20.51
CA ASP A 45 -0.30 13.63 20.54
C ASP A 45 0.17 13.93 19.11
N HIS A 46 -0.27 15.08 18.57
CA HIS A 46 0.12 15.56 17.25
C HIS A 46 1.59 16.03 17.17
N ARG A 47 2.33 16.02 18.28
CA ARG A 47 3.75 16.36 18.29
C ARG A 47 4.62 15.17 17.89
N GLU A 48 4.15 13.95 18.13
CA GLU A 48 4.93 12.76 17.78
C GLU A 48 5.02 12.58 16.27
N LYS A 49 6.16 12.05 15.80
CA LYS A 49 6.31 11.66 14.40
C LYS A 49 5.59 10.34 14.21
N ILE A 50 4.37 10.41 13.70
CA ILE A 50 3.59 9.23 13.35
C ILE A 50 3.86 8.85 11.90
N TYR A 51 3.84 7.55 11.64
CA TYR A 51 3.81 7.05 10.27
C TYR A 51 2.41 6.55 9.97
N ILE A 52 1.82 7.07 8.90
CA ILE A 52 0.50 6.67 8.45
C ILE A 52 0.66 5.67 7.31
N SER A 53 0.22 4.44 7.55
CA SER A 53 -0.01 3.48 6.47
C SER A 53 -1.40 3.73 5.90
N TYR A 54 -1.50 3.82 4.57
CA TYR A 54 -2.77 4.02 3.86
C TYR A 54 -2.96 2.93 2.81
N ASP A 55 -4.04 2.16 2.97
CA ASP A 55 -4.40 1.06 2.07
C ASP A 55 -5.86 1.21 1.69
N SER A 56 -6.15 1.30 0.39
CA SER A 56 -7.51 1.28 -0.14
C SER A 56 -7.92 -0.15 -0.46
N ALA A 57 -9.04 -0.58 0.12
CA ALA A 57 -9.65 -1.86 -0.16
C ALA A 57 -10.96 -1.65 -0.93
N ASN A 58 -11.09 -2.33 -2.07
CA ASN A 58 -12.32 -2.32 -2.87
C ASN A 58 -13.22 -3.44 -2.37
N LYS A 59 -14.48 -3.13 -2.07
CA LYS A 59 -15.50 -4.15 -1.75
C LYS A 59 -16.58 -4.13 -2.84
N ASN A 60 -16.79 -5.29 -3.46
CA ASN A 60 -17.88 -5.48 -4.42
C ASN A 60 -19.21 -5.42 -3.66
N CYS A 61 -20.16 -4.64 -4.17
CA CYS A 61 -21.51 -4.58 -3.65
C CYS A 61 -22.51 -5.13 -4.67
N GLN A 62 -23.47 -5.92 -4.21
CA GLN A 62 -24.60 -6.42 -5.01
C GLN A 62 -25.93 -5.78 -4.59
N ALA A 63 -25.92 -4.90 -3.58
CA ALA A 63 -27.09 -4.17 -3.14
C ALA A 63 -27.38 -3.03 -4.12
N GLY A 64 -28.63 -2.92 -4.60
CA GLY A 64 -29.03 -1.91 -5.59
C GLY A 64 -29.24 -0.51 -5.01
N ASP A 65 -29.36 -0.38 -3.68
CA ASP A 65 -29.80 0.84 -3.01
C ASP A 65 -28.69 1.52 -2.19
N ILE A 66 -27.44 1.52 -2.68
CA ILE A 66 -26.35 2.25 -2.05
C ILE A 66 -25.78 3.27 -3.04
N GLU A 67 -26.13 4.54 -2.84
CA GLU A 67 -25.82 5.67 -3.72
C GLU A 67 -24.30 5.87 -3.93
N MET A 68 -23.49 5.51 -2.94
CA MET A 68 -22.02 5.62 -3.00
C MET A 68 -21.36 4.58 -3.90
N VAL A 69 -22.05 3.50 -4.26
CA VAL A 69 -21.43 2.38 -4.96
C VAL A 69 -21.49 2.62 -6.46
N GLU A 70 -20.32 2.79 -7.07
CA GLU A 70 -20.21 3.12 -8.49
C GLU A 70 -19.37 2.06 -9.22
N PHE A 71 -19.60 1.94 -10.53
CA PHE A 71 -18.75 1.11 -11.38
C PHE A 71 -17.35 1.73 -11.48
N GLY A 72 -16.32 0.98 -11.08
CA GLY A 72 -14.93 1.41 -11.09
C GLY A 72 -13.99 0.30 -11.54
N HIS A 73 -12.68 0.54 -11.49
CA HIS A 73 -11.65 -0.46 -11.76
C HIS A 73 -11.55 -1.48 -10.59
N ALA A 74 -12.51 -2.39 -10.51
CA ALA A 74 -12.46 -3.51 -9.59
C ALA A 74 -11.28 -4.44 -9.95
N LYS A 75 -10.56 -4.95 -8.94
CA LYS A 75 -9.56 -6.04 -9.11
C LYS A 75 -10.23 -7.40 -9.46
N ASP A 76 -11.55 -7.42 -9.60
CA ASP A 76 -12.38 -8.62 -9.78
C ASP A 76 -13.21 -8.50 -11.07
N PRO A 77 -13.21 -9.50 -11.97
CA PRO A 77 -13.91 -9.45 -13.25
C PRO A 77 -15.44 -9.47 -13.16
N ARG A 78 -16.04 -9.48 -11.96
CA ARG A 78 -17.49 -9.63 -11.75
C ARG A 78 -18.35 -8.43 -12.18
N ASN A 79 -17.77 -7.32 -12.61
CA ASN A 79 -18.48 -6.13 -13.11
C ASN A 79 -19.59 -5.66 -12.14
N LEU A 80 -19.28 -5.66 -10.84
CA LEU A 80 -20.16 -5.19 -9.77
C LEU A 80 -19.75 -3.79 -9.34
N PRO A 81 -20.70 -2.94 -8.91
CA PRO A 81 -20.36 -1.63 -8.37
C PRO A 81 -19.53 -1.81 -7.09
N ILE A 82 -18.51 -0.95 -6.92
CA ILE A 82 -17.55 -1.00 -5.82
C ILE A 82 -17.62 0.27 -4.97
N PHE A 83 -17.29 0.13 -3.68
CA PHE A 83 -16.87 1.26 -2.86
C PHE A 83 -15.46 1.02 -2.36
N ASN A 84 -14.69 2.09 -2.22
CA ASN A 84 -13.33 2.05 -1.72
C ASN A 84 -13.33 2.55 -0.28
N TYR A 85 -12.73 1.79 0.62
CA TYR A 85 -12.50 2.22 1.99
C TYR A 85 -11.01 2.27 2.24
N ALA A 86 -10.56 3.35 2.85
CA ALA A 86 -9.17 3.52 3.21
C ALA A 86 -9.05 3.95 4.66
N VAL A 87 -8.06 3.39 5.35
CA VAL A 87 -7.83 3.64 6.77
C VAL A 87 -6.40 4.10 6.97
N ALA A 88 -6.26 5.18 7.73
CA ALA A 88 -5.00 5.67 8.23
C ALA A 88 -4.70 5.03 9.58
N TYR A 89 -3.59 4.32 9.70
CA TYR A 89 -3.12 3.75 10.97
C TYR A 89 -1.80 4.37 11.39
N ASP A 90 -1.64 4.64 12.68
CA ASP A 90 -0.32 4.89 13.25
C ASP A 90 0.44 3.55 13.34
N THR A 91 1.55 3.43 12.61
CA THR A 91 2.32 2.18 12.58
C THR A 91 3.01 1.83 13.92
N ASN A 92 3.15 2.78 14.84
CA ASN A 92 3.80 2.55 16.12
C ASN A 92 2.92 1.73 17.07
N ASN A 93 1.64 2.11 17.19
CA ASN A 93 0.66 1.47 18.08
C ASN A 93 -0.38 0.63 17.34
N ARG A 94 -0.40 0.67 16.00
CA ARG A 94 -1.38 -0.01 15.11
C ARG A 94 -2.81 0.47 15.33
N GLU A 95 -2.99 1.69 15.84
CA GLU A 95 -4.30 2.24 16.10
C GLU A 95 -4.82 2.98 14.86
N PRO A 96 -6.10 2.78 14.49
CA PRO A 96 -6.72 3.54 13.41
C PRO A 96 -6.91 4.99 13.86
N LEU A 97 -6.52 5.94 13.00
CA LEU A 97 -6.63 7.38 13.24
C LEU A 97 -7.92 7.92 12.63
N PHE A 98 -8.12 7.61 11.35
CA PHE A 98 -9.32 8.00 10.62
C PHE A 98 -9.48 7.12 9.39
N TYR A 99 -10.66 7.23 8.78
CA TYR A 99 -10.98 6.52 7.57
C TYR A 99 -11.65 7.42 6.55
N GLU A 100 -11.64 6.95 5.31
CA GLU A 100 -12.33 7.57 4.19
C GLU A 100 -13.05 6.53 3.37
N GLN A 101 -14.20 6.93 2.85
CA GLN A 101 -15.01 6.15 1.94
C GLN A 101 -15.06 6.93 0.64
N TYR A 102 -14.77 6.27 -0.48
CA TYR A 102 -14.82 6.87 -1.81
C TYR A 102 -15.76 6.09 -2.71
N PRO A 103 -16.53 6.79 -3.56
CA PRO A 103 -17.20 6.17 -4.69
C PRO A 103 -16.20 5.42 -5.58
N GLY A 104 -16.68 4.36 -6.23
CA GLY A 104 -15.86 3.49 -7.07
C GLY A 104 -15.16 4.20 -8.24
N SER A 105 -15.68 5.35 -8.68
CA SER A 105 -15.10 6.15 -9.78
C SER A 105 -13.86 6.96 -9.39
N ILE A 106 -13.62 7.20 -8.10
CA ILE A 106 -12.50 8.05 -7.66
C ILE A 106 -11.20 7.26 -7.77
N VAL A 107 -10.30 7.73 -8.62
CA VAL A 107 -8.97 7.13 -8.83
C VAL A 107 -8.05 7.33 -7.63
N ASP A 108 -7.15 6.37 -7.39
CA ASP A 108 -6.18 6.36 -6.29
C ASP A 108 -5.39 7.67 -6.15
N ILE A 109 -5.12 8.35 -7.28
CA ILE A 109 -4.42 9.65 -7.30
C ILE A 109 -5.19 10.70 -6.49
N SER A 110 -6.49 10.86 -6.76
CA SER A 110 -7.33 11.83 -6.07
C SER A 110 -7.57 11.43 -4.61
N GLN A 111 -7.70 10.13 -4.32
CA GLN A 111 -7.87 9.63 -2.95
C GLN A 111 -6.71 10.03 -2.04
N LEU A 112 -5.47 10.03 -2.54
CA LEU A 112 -4.32 10.45 -1.74
C LEU A 112 -4.43 11.93 -1.32
N GLN A 113 -4.83 12.81 -2.24
CA GLN A 113 -4.91 14.23 -1.95
C GLN A 113 -5.94 14.53 -0.86
N PHE A 114 -7.13 13.95 -0.97
CA PHE A 114 -8.17 14.04 0.07
C PHE A 114 -7.68 13.53 1.42
N MET A 115 -7.00 12.38 1.44
CA MET A 115 -6.42 11.83 2.67
C MET A 115 -5.42 12.78 3.32
N LEU A 116 -4.52 13.38 2.54
CA LEU A 116 -3.51 14.31 3.05
C LEU A 116 -4.14 15.60 3.60
N GLU A 117 -5.20 16.10 2.95
CA GLU A 117 -5.99 17.24 3.44
C GLU A 117 -6.70 16.89 4.75
N LYS A 118 -7.27 15.70 4.85
CA LYS A 118 -7.92 15.23 6.07
C LYS A 118 -6.94 15.04 7.22
N ALA A 119 -5.77 14.45 6.96
CA ALA A 119 -4.69 14.36 7.94
C ALA A 119 -4.27 15.75 8.45
N LYS A 120 -4.14 16.71 7.53
CA LYS A 120 -3.85 18.12 7.86
C LYS A 120 -4.97 18.75 8.68
N GLY A 121 -6.23 18.48 8.34
CA GLY A 121 -7.42 18.94 9.06
C GLY A 121 -7.48 18.45 10.50
N TYR A 122 -7.05 17.21 10.75
CA TYR A 122 -6.89 16.66 12.10
C TYR A 122 -5.62 17.15 12.84
N GLY A 123 -4.84 18.05 12.25
CA GLY A 123 -3.67 18.65 12.90
C GLY A 123 -2.40 17.82 12.81
N TYR A 124 -2.38 16.74 12.02
CA TYR A 124 -1.19 15.92 11.82
C TYR A 124 -0.19 16.62 10.88
N LYS A 125 0.71 17.42 11.44
CA LYS A 125 1.69 18.21 10.66
C LYS A 125 3.06 17.56 10.50
N ARG A 126 3.37 16.53 11.28
CA ARG A 126 4.68 15.84 11.29
C ARG A 126 4.51 14.35 11.01
N VAL A 127 4.05 14.04 9.81
CA VAL A 127 3.69 12.67 9.41
C VAL A 127 4.62 12.16 8.31
N GLY A 128 4.98 10.88 8.41
CA GLY A 128 5.53 10.11 7.30
C GLY A 128 4.47 9.19 6.70
N PHE A 129 4.23 9.23 5.39
CA PHE A 129 3.27 8.32 4.75
C PHE A 129 3.96 7.07 4.20
N ILE A 130 3.40 5.90 4.47
CA ILE A 130 3.82 4.63 3.87
C ILE A 130 2.73 4.21 2.88
N LEU A 131 3.07 4.25 1.59
CA LEU A 131 2.12 4.15 0.49
C LEU A 131 2.45 2.99 -0.45
N ASP A 132 1.41 2.31 -0.95
CA ASP A 132 1.57 1.34 -2.03
C ASP A 132 1.89 2.06 -3.37
N ARG A 133 2.45 1.30 -4.31
CA ARG A 133 2.77 1.71 -5.69
C ARG A 133 1.57 2.27 -6.46
N GLY A 134 0.33 1.99 -6.02
CA GLY A 134 -0.88 2.54 -6.62
C GLY A 134 -0.91 4.07 -6.60
N TYR A 135 -0.39 4.66 -5.52
CA TYR A 135 -0.34 6.10 -5.30
C TYR A 135 0.85 6.79 -5.98
N PHE A 136 1.71 6.04 -6.68
CA PHE A 136 2.89 6.58 -7.33
C PHE A 136 2.51 7.35 -8.59
N SER A 137 2.54 8.67 -8.50
CA SER A 137 2.41 9.58 -9.63
C SER A 137 3.22 10.85 -9.39
N LYS A 138 3.59 11.53 -10.47
CA LYS A 138 4.31 12.82 -10.40
C LYS A 138 3.50 13.88 -9.63
N GLU A 139 2.18 13.88 -9.83
CA GLU A 139 1.25 14.81 -9.17
C GLU A 139 1.19 14.56 -7.67
N ASN A 140 1.05 13.29 -7.25
CA ASN A 140 0.99 12.93 -5.84
C ASN A 140 2.30 13.23 -5.11
N ILE A 141 3.43 12.94 -5.74
CA ILE A 141 4.75 13.22 -5.18
C ILE A 141 4.92 14.74 -4.94
N ARG A 142 4.61 15.55 -5.96
CA ARG A 142 4.65 17.02 -5.83
C ARG A 142 3.70 17.54 -4.76
N TYR A 143 2.52 16.97 -4.66
CA TYR A 143 1.53 17.39 -3.68
C TYR A 143 1.96 17.05 -2.24
N MET A 144 2.59 15.88 -2.02
CA MET A 144 3.22 15.54 -0.74
C MET A 144 4.35 16.52 -0.38
N ASP A 145 5.20 16.88 -1.36
CA ASP A 145 6.27 17.86 -1.16
C ASP A 145 5.70 19.24 -0.77
N GLN A 146 4.64 19.71 -1.47
CA GLN A 146 3.96 20.98 -1.18
C GLN A 146 3.33 21.01 0.21
N CYS A 147 2.81 19.86 0.66
CA CYS A 147 2.25 19.72 1.99
C CYS A 147 3.34 19.57 3.08
N GLY A 148 4.60 19.36 2.70
CA GLY A 148 5.72 19.17 3.61
C GLY A 148 5.70 17.82 4.34
N TYR A 149 5.12 16.79 3.71
CA TYR A 149 5.03 15.46 4.29
C TYR A 149 6.18 14.56 3.83
N ASP A 150 6.77 13.82 4.77
CA ASP A 150 7.71 12.75 4.45
C ASP A 150 6.92 11.56 3.89
N PHE A 151 7.53 10.77 3.00
CA PHE A 151 6.88 9.57 2.48
C PHE A 151 7.87 8.47 2.09
N VAL A 152 7.35 7.24 2.10
CA VAL A 152 7.96 6.04 1.53
C VAL A 152 6.94 5.42 0.59
N ILE A 153 7.29 5.33 -0.69
CA ILE A 153 6.42 4.80 -1.73
C ILE A 153 7.18 3.88 -2.67
N MET A 154 6.53 2.81 -3.12
CA MET A 154 7.10 1.93 -4.14
C MET A 154 7.02 2.57 -5.53
N VAL A 155 8.15 2.62 -6.24
CA VAL A 155 8.22 3.17 -7.61
C VAL A 155 7.38 2.32 -8.58
N LYS A 156 6.58 2.99 -9.42
CA LYS A 156 5.76 2.37 -10.48
C LYS A 156 6.00 3.06 -11.83
N GLY A 157 5.97 2.31 -12.92
CA GLY A 157 5.88 2.89 -14.28
C GLY A 157 7.14 3.62 -14.77
N MET A 158 8.35 3.21 -14.34
CA MET A 158 9.61 3.88 -14.66
C MET A 158 10.71 2.85 -15.02
N ALA A 159 10.40 1.86 -15.87
CA ALA A 159 11.26 0.70 -16.09
C ALA A 159 12.69 1.04 -16.51
N THR A 160 12.87 1.97 -17.47
CA THR A 160 14.20 2.38 -17.93
C THR A 160 15.01 3.05 -16.83
N PHE A 161 14.39 3.96 -16.08
CA PHE A 161 15.04 4.65 -14.96
C PHE A 161 15.44 3.67 -13.85
N VAL A 162 14.51 2.81 -13.43
CA VAL A 162 14.77 1.80 -12.39
C VAL A 162 15.84 0.82 -12.86
N SER A 163 15.78 0.37 -14.12
CA SER A 163 16.79 -0.52 -14.69
C SER A 163 18.17 0.12 -14.71
N GLY A 164 18.27 1.37 -15.17
CA GLY A 164 19.52 2.14 -15.14
C GLY A 164 20.10 2.23 -13.73
N LEU A 165 19.26 2.64 -12.76
CA LEU A 165 19.67 2.76 -11.35
C LEU A 165 20.15 1.43 -10.76
N ILE A 166 19.50 0.31 -11.10
CA ILE A 166 19.90 -1.03 -10.65
C ILE A 166 21.21 -1.46 -11.32
N LEU A 167 21.34 -1.29 -12.64
CA LEU A 167 22.52 -1.69 -13.40
C LEU A 167 23.76 -0.91 -12.97
N GLU A 168 23.63 0.39 -12.77
CA GLU A 168 24.70 1.26 -12.26
C GLU A 168 25.19 0.84 -10.88
N ASN A 169 24.32 0.25 -10.06
CA ASN A 169 24.61 -0.14 -8.68
C ASN A 169 24.84 -1.63 -8.49
N ARG A 170 24.79 -2.41 -9.58
CA ARG A 170 24.99 -3.85 -9.56
C ARG A 170 26.42 -4.19 -9.13
N GLY A 171 26.54 -5.14 -8.21
CA GLY A 171 27.80 -5.59 -7.63
C GLY A 171 28.37 -4.66 -6.55
N LYS A 172 27.72 -3.51 -6.27
CA LYS A 172 28.23 -2.55 -5.29
C LYS A 172 27.85 -2.87 -3.85
N PHE A 173 26.80 -3.63 -3.59
CA PHE A 173 26.24 -3.80 -2.23
C PHE A 173 25.80 -5.22 -1.88
N GLU A 174 25.57 -6.07 -2.88
CA GLU A 174 24.92 -7.36 -2.77
C GLU A 174 25.71 -8.40 -1.97
N ASN A 175 27.04 -8.22 -1.87
CA ASN A 175 27.94 -9.12 -1.11
C ASN A 175 28.65 -8.39 0.04
N LYS A 176 28.24 -7.16 0.35
CA LYS A 176 28.87 -6.35 1.40
C LYS A 176 28.20 -6.60 2.74
N ARG A 177 29.00 -6.96 3.75
CA ARG A 177 28.48 -7.25 5.09
C ARG A 177 27.83 -6.02 5.72
N GLU A 178 28.35 -4.82 5.45
CA GLU A 178 27.77 -3.56 5.92
C GLU A 178 26.39 -3.26 5.30
N CYS A 179 26.10 -3.81 4.13
CA CYS A 179 24.81 -3.65 3.45
C CYS A 179 23.80 -4.74 3.86
N ASN A 180 24.18 -5.71 4.69
CA ASN A 180 23.33 -6.84 5.05
C ASN A 180 22.27 -6.45 6.09
N ILE A 181 21.01 -6.65 5.73
CA ILE A 181 19.85 -6.47 6.60
C ILE A 181 19.38 -7.85 7.09
N ARG A 182 20.06 -8.35 8.13
CA ARG A 182 19.92 -9.73 8.66
C ARG A 182 18.47 -10.15 8.91
N LYS A 183 17.67 -9.27 9.50
CA LYS A 183 16.25 -9.53 9.84
C LYS A 183 15.44 -9.95 8.62
N TYR A 184 15.72 -9.37 7.46
CA TYR A 184 14.98 -9.60 6.22
C TYR A 184 15.72 -10.52 5.24
N LYS A 185 16.94 -10.97 5.59
CA LYS A 185 17.81 -11.78 4.71
C LYS A 185 17.99 -11.13 3.34
N THR A 186 18.19 -9.81 3.36
CA THR A 186 18.41 -8.98 2.16
C THR A 186 19.63 -8.10 2.35
N TYR A 187 20.17 -7.61 1.24
CA TYR A 187 21.13 -6.53 1.20
C TYR A 187 20.42 -5.26 0.78
N GLY A 188 20.82 -4.13 1.33
CA GLY A 188 20.22 -2.83 1.03
C GLY A 188 21.26 -1.73 0.82
N MET A 189 20.95 -0.80 -0.06
CA MET A 189 21.72 0.42 -0.27
C MET A 189 20.77 1.58 -0.55
N THR A 190 21.13 2.78 -0.11
CA THR A 190 20.40 4.00 -0.45
C THR A 190 21.24 4.85 -1.38
N VAL A 191 20.65 5.31 -2.48
CA VAL A 191 21.28 6.23 -3.43
C VAL A 191 20.41 7.48 -3.58
N ARG A 192 21.04 8.60 -3.93
CA ARG A 192 20.34 9.85 -4.24
C ARG A 192 20.29 10.02 -5.75
N HIS A 193 19.12 10.37 -6.28
CA HIS A 193 18.95 10.66 -7.70
C HIS A 193 17.72 11.57 -7.89
N GLN A 194 17.68 12.34 -8.98
CA GLN A 194 16.46 13.02 -9.40
C GLN A 194 15.46 12.02 -9.98
N LEU A 195 14.21 12.02 -9.50
CA LEU A 195 13.19 11.12 -10.04
C LEU A 195 12.63 11.66 -11.36
N TYR A 196 12.34 12.95 -11.42
CA TYR A 196 11.97 13.65 -12.64
C TYR A 196 12.97 14.77 -12.96
N ALA A 197 13.17 15.05 -14.24
CA ALA A 197 14.02 16.17 -14.68
C ALA A 197 13.55 17.55 -14.18
N SER A 198 12.30 17.64 -13.73
CA SER A 198 11.69 18.85 -13.17
C SER A 198 11.69 18.89 -11.64
N ASP A 199 12.34 17.93 -10.98
CA ASP A 199 12.41 17.92 -9.52
C ASP A 199 13.47 18.92 -9.05
N GLU A 200 13.15 19.69 -8.02
CA GLU A 200 14.06 20.67 -7.42
C GLU A 200 15.13 20.00 -6.54
N GLU A 201 14.79 18.87 -5.92
CA GLU A 201 15.63 18.14 -4.99
C GLU A 201 15.81 16.68 -5.42
N GLU A 202 16.95 16.10 -5.03
CA GLU A 202 17.18 14.67 -5.19
C GLU A 202 16.35 13.85 -4.20
N ARG A 203 15.94 12.66 -4.63
CA ARG A 203 15.20 11.71 -3.80
C ARG A 203 16.06 10.52 -3.41
N TYR A 204 15.72 9.93 -2.28
CA TYR A 204 16.34 8.71 -1.80
C TYR A 204 15.69 7.49 -2.45
N PHE A 205 16.50 6.68 -3.11
CA PHE A 205 16.10 5.39 -3.65
C PHE A 205 16.74 4.28 -2.83
N HIS A 206 15.90 3.41 -2.27
CA HIS A 206 16.34 2.28 -1.48
C HIS A 206 16.36 1.02 -2.36
N LEU A 207 17.56 0.57 -2.71
CA LEU A 207 17.79 -0.63 -3.50
C LEU A 207 17.90 -1.82 -2.57
N TYR A 208 17.21 -2.91 -2.90
CA TYR A 208 17.25 -4.14 -2.11
C TYR A 208 17.55 -5.33 -3.00
N TYR A 209 18.40 -6.23 -2.49
CA TYR A 209 18.76 -7.49 -3.13
C TYR A 209 18.52 -8.66 -2.18
N SER A 210 18.05 -9.79 -2.71
CA SER A 210 17.83 -11.01 -1.94
C SER A 210 18.30 -12.21 -2.76
N ASP A 211 19.35 -12.88 -2.28
CA ASP A 211 19.88 -14.12 -2.90
C ASP A 211 18.80 -15.18 -3.07
N GLN A 212 17.92 -15.31 -2.07
CA GLN A 212 16.84 -16.28 -2.08
C GLN A 212 15.84 -15.99 -3.21
N LYS A 213 15.42 -14.73 -3.36
CA LYS A 213 14.49 -14.33 -4.44
C LYS A 213 15.15 -14.45 -5.81
N ALA A 214 16.41 -14.02 -5.93
CA ALA A 214 17.17 -14.09 -7.18
C ALA A 214 17.34 -15.55 -7.65
N SER A 215 17.69 -16.45 -6.72
CA SER A 215 17.84 -17.87 -7.02
C SER A 215 16.51 -18.52 -7.43
N ALA A 216 15.42 -18.18 -6.75
CA ALA A 216 14.08 -18.67 -7.08
C ALA A 216 13.62 -18.19 -8.47
N GLN A 217 13.83 -16.91 -8.79
CA GLN A 217 13.52 -16.35 -10.11
C GLN A 217 14.34 -17.01 -11.22
N ARG A 218 15.66 -17.16 -11.03
CA ARG A 218 16.53 -17.85 -12.00
C ARG A 218 16.07 -19.28 -12.26
N LYS A 219 15.69 -20.03 -11.22
CA LYS A 219 15.15 -21.39 -11.37
C LYS A 219 13.85 -21.38 -12.19
N GLN A 220 12.96 -20.43 -11.94
CA GLN A 220 11.70 -20.32 -12.67
C GLN A 220 11.91 -19.94 -14.15
N GLU A 221 12.84 -19.04 -14.44
CA GLU A 221 13.20 -18.65 -15.81
C GLU A 221 13.82 -19.81 -16.57
N LEU A 222 14.72 -20.59 -15.94
CA LEU A 222 15.27 -21.81 -16.51
C LEU A 222 14.18 -22.84 -16.81
N LEU A 223 13.26 -23.09 -15.87
CA LEU A 223 12.13 -24.01 -16.09
C LEU A 223 11.27 -23.57 -17.28
N LYS A 224 10.93 -22.27 -17.36
CA LYS A 224 10.19 -21.72 -18.51
C LYS A 224 10.97 -21.83 -19.82
N ALA A 225 12.28 -21.62 -19.81
CA ALA A 225 13.12 -21.77 -20.99
C ALA A 225 13.15 -23.22 -21.48
N VAL A 226 13.17 -24.18 -20.54
CA VAL A 226 13.07 -25.62 -20.84
C VAL A 226 11.69 -25.99 -21.39
N GLU A 227 10.61 -25.51 -20.77
CA GLU A 227 9.22 -25.78 -21.21
C GLU A 227 8.91 -25.19 -22.60
N ASN A 228 9.49 -24.02 -22.92
CA ASN A 228 9.32 -23.37 -24.22
C ASN A 228 10.38 -23.77 -25.24
N SER A 229 11.31 -24.66 -24.87
CA SER A 229 12.35 -25.13 -25.78
C SER A 229 11.73 -26.11 -26.79
N PRO A 230 11.97 -25.94 -28.10
CA PRO A 230 11.60 -26.95 -29.09
C PRO A 230 12.50 -28.20 -29.00
N ARG A 231 13.57 -28.14 -28.19
CA ARG A 231 14.50 -29.24 -27.95
C ARG A 231 13.95 -30.17 -26.87
N THR A 232 14.15 -31.46 -27.07
CA THR A 232 13.84 -32.49 -26.08
C THR A 232 14.70 -32.32 -24.83
N TYR A 233 14.21 -32.83 -23.69
CA TYR A 233 14.91 -32.77 -22.40
C TYR A 233 16.37 -33.29 -22.49
N ASP A 234 16.60 -34.32 -23.30
CA ASP A 234 17.91 -34.93 -23.52
C ASP A 234 18.90 -34.00 -24.24
N GLU A 235 18.43 -33.19 -25.19
CA GLU A 235 19.25 -32.22 -25.91
C GLU A 235 19.66 -31.03 -25.03
N ILE A 236 18.82 -30.66 -24.05
CA ILE A 236 19.13 -29.60 -23.07
C ILE A 236 20.19 -30.08 -22.08
N MET A 237 20.07 -31.32 -21.60
CA MET A 237 21.03 -31.92 -20.67
C MET A 237 22.39 -32.21 -21.33
N ALA A 238 22.42 -32.45 -22.65
CA ALA A 238 23.67 -32.55 -23.41
C ALA A 238 24.40 -31.20 -23.51
N PHE A 239 23.68 -30.11 -23.81
CA PHE A 239 24.26 -28.76 -23.91
C PHE A 239 24.84 -28.26 -22.57
N LEU A 240 24.16 -28.53 -21.46
CA LEU A 240 24.62 -28.15 -20.12
C LEU A 240 25.86 -28.94 -19.64
N LYS A 241 26.13 -30.11 -20.22
CA LYS A 241 27.33 -30.92 -19.94
C LYS A 241 28.55 -30.52 -20.78
N GLU A 242 28.34 -29.77 -21.87
CA GLU A 242 29.43 -29.28 -22.72
C GLU A 242 30.01 -27.94 -22.22
N GLU A 243 29.36 -27.26 -21.27
CA GLU A 243 29.85 -26.02 -20.63
C GLU A 243 30.56 -26.23 -19.26
N GLU A 244 30.79 -27.48 -18.83
CA GLU A 244 31.70 -27.85 -17.72
C GLU A 244 33.11 -28.17 -18.23
#